data_AF-A0A1B6FJE6-F1
#
_entry.id   AF-A0A1B6FJE6-F1
#
_cell.length_a   1.000
_cell.length_b   1.000
_cell.length_c   1.000
_cell.angle_alpha   90.00
_cell.angle_beta   90.00
_cell.angle_gamma   90.00
#
_symmetry.space_group_name_H-M   'P 1'
#
loop_
_entity.id
_entity.type
_entity.pdbx_description
1 polymer ?
#
loop_
_entity_poly.entity_id
_entity_poly.type
_entity_poly.pdbx_seq_one_letter_code
_entity_poly.pdbx_strand_id
1 'polypeptide(L)'
;LQRTSCQNAAKNYKQELQKRFCAKYSSDVSNARSIASNDLFDNNSIDSSSPILQVENVGFDRKVEGSRHHTDRYEVMQEEGAALVFRRGQPFSIVLHFNRAFNPEEDYFHLQAEFGHTPLIPKGTKYKLPLSENSDNDDDWEFSPVN
;
A
#
# COMPACT_ATOMS: atom_id res chain seq x y z
N LEU A 1 -16.25 38.42 -12.17
CA LEU A 1 -15.78 37.57 -13.29
C LEU A 1 -14.45 36.84 -13.03
N GLN A 2 -13.95 36.75 -11.78
CA GLN A 2 -12.58 36.27 -11.51
C GLN A 2 -12.49 34.85 -10.89
N ARG A 3 -13.60 34.25 -10.45
CA ARG A 3 -13.60 32.94 -9.76
C ARG A 3 -13.46 31.73 -10.69
N THR A 4 -13.94 31.83 -11.93
CA THR A 4 -13.92 30.74 -12.93
C THR A 4 -12.53 30.45 -13.49
N SER A 5 -11.67 31.48 -13.60
CA SER A 5 -10.31 31.34 -14.12
C SER A 5 -9.41 30.50 -13.20
N CYS A 6 -9.47 30.74 -11.89
CA CYS A 6 -8.66 30.03 -10.90
C CYS A 6 -9.06 28.55 -10.79
N GLN A 7 -10.36 28.25 -10.87
CA GLN A 7 -10.89 26.88 -10.82
C GLN A 7 -10.48 26.06 -12.04
N ASN A 8 -10.49 26.67 -13.23
CA ASN A 8 -10.05 26.02 -14.45
C ASN A 8 -8.52 25.82 -14.46
N ALA A 9 -7.76 26.77 -13.95
CA ALA A 9 -6.32 26.63 -13.76
C ALA A 9 -5.96 25.49 -12.78
N ALA A 10 -6.69 25.36 -11.67
CA ALA A 10 -6.51 24.27 -10.71
C ALA A 10 -6.86 22.90 -11.31
N LYS A 11 -7.95 22.80 -12.08
CA LYS A 11 -8.32 21.56 -12.80
C LYS A 11 -7.26 21.16 -13.83
N ASN A 12 -6.75 22.12 -14.61
CA ASN A 12 -5.66 21.86 -15.57
C ASN A 12 -4.38 21.45 -14.85
N TYR A 13 -4.07 22.06 -13.71
CA TYR A 13 -2.90 21.68 -12.90
C TYR A 13 -3.03 20.28 -12.33
N LYS A 14 -4.21 19.90 -11.79
CA LYS A 14 -4.49 18.53 -11.32
C LYS A 14 -4.33 17.51 -12.45
N GLN A 15 -4.94 17.78 -13.62
CA GLN A 15 -4.82 16.91 -14.78
C GLN A 15 -3.36 16.81 -15.27
N GLU A 16 -2.61 17.92 -15.25
CA GLU A 16 -1.21 17.94 -15.66
C GLU A 16 -0.29 17.25 -14.64
N LEU A 17 -0.53 17.39 -13.34
CA LEU A 17 0.16 16.63 -12.29
C LEU A 17 -0.14 15.14 -12.42
N GLN A 18 -1.42 14.79 -12.63
CA GLN A 18 -1.84 13.43 -12.86
C GLN A 18 -1.24 12.87 -14.16
N LYS A 19 -1.01 13.70 -15.18
CA LYS A 19 -0.31 13.28 -16.40
C LYS A 19 1.21 13.11 -16.20
N ARG A 20 1.86 14.01 -15.47
CA ARG A 20 3.33 14.02 -15.30
C ARG A 20 3.81 13.00 -14.28
N PHE A 21 3.12 12.92 -13.14
CA PHE A 21 3.48 12.05 -12.04
C PHE A 21 2.64 10.77 -12.06
N CYS A 22 1.35 10.88 -12.45
CA CYS A 22 0.44 9.74 -12.41
C CYS A 22 0.14 9.04 -13.74
N ALA A 23 0.56 9.49 -14.92
CA ALA A 23 0.31 8.69 -16.13
C ALA A 23 1.14 7.42 -16.08
N LYS A 24 2.39 7.55 -15.62
CA LYS A 24 3.24 6.42 -15.27
C LYS A 24 2.85 5.81 -13.93
N TYR A 25 2.58 6.56 -12.86
CA TYR A 25 2.15 5.92 -11.61
C TYR A 25 0.82 5.15 -11.75
N SER A 26 -0.18 5.62 -12.51
CA SER A 26 -1.40 4.86 -12.79
C SER A 26 -1.14 3.72 -13.77
N SER A 27 -0.25 3.84 -14.76
CA SER A 27 0.11 2.69 -15.60
C SER A 27 1.00 1.70 -14.86
N ASP A 28 1.79 2.13 -13.88
CA ASP A 28 2.71 1.36 -13.04
C ASP A 28 1.98 0.82 -11.82
N VAL A 29 0.88 1.44 -11.37
CA VAL A 29 -0.09 0.91 -10.40
C VAL A 29 -1.08 0.00 -11.10
N SER A 30 -1.47 0.28 -12.35
CA SER A 30 -2.27 -0.64 -13.16
C SER A 30 -1.43 -1.80 -13.64
N ASN A 31 -0.14 -1.59 -13.97
CA ASN A 31 0.82 -2.65 -14.22
C ASN A 31 1.27 -3.30 -12.92
N ALA A 32 1.40 -2.62 -11.78
CA ALA A 32 1.68 -3.31 -10.50
C ALA A 32 0.45 -4.06 -10.03
N ARG A 33 -0.77 -3.57 -10.28
CA ARG A 33 -2.01 -4.34 -10.17
C ARG A 33 -1.99 -5.49 -11.16
N SER A 34 -1.59 -5.30 -12.43
CA SER A 34 -1.55 -6.37 -13.44
C SER A 34 -0.37 -7.33 -13.29
N ILE A 35 0.73 -6.94 -12.65
CA ILE A 35 1.91 -7.74 -12.31
C ILE A 35 1.60 -8.47 -11.00
N ALA A 36 0.95 -7.83 -10.02
CA ALA A 36 0.26 -8.54 -8.96
C ALA A 36 -0.89 -9.42 -9.47
N SER A 37 -1.38 -9.21 -10.71
CA SER A 37 -2.34 -10.13 -11.35
C SER A 37 -1.67 -11.20 -12.22
N ASN A 38 -0.44 -10.98 -12.69
CA ASN A 38 0.22 -11.83 -13.70
C ASN A 38 1.42 -12.62 -13.15
N ASP A 39 2.07 -12.15 -12.09
CA ASP A 39 3.06 -12.92 -11.34
C ASP A 39 2.36 -13.58 -10.14
N LEU A 40 1.78 -14.75 -10.40
CA LEU A 40 1.40 -15.79 -9.42
C LEU A 40 0.28 -15.48 -8.41
N PHE A 41 -0.60 -14.51 -8.65
CA PHE A 41 -1.97 -14.65 -8.15
C PHE A 41 -2.76 -15.42 -9.20
N ASP A 42 -2.53 -16.73 -9.20
CA ASP A 42 -3.50 -17.68 -9.73
C ASP A 42 -4.88 -17.21 -9.26
N ASN A 43 -5.87 -17.16 -10.14
CA ASN A 43 -7.27 -17.00 -9.73
C ASN A 43 -7.70 -18.29 -8.99
N ASN A 44 -6.97 -18.66 -7.94
CA ASN A 44 -7.37 -19.62 -6.96
C ASN A 44 -8.68 -19.07 -6.44
N SER A 45 -9.77 -19.81 -6.69
CA SER A 45 -10.94 -19.73 -5.84
C SER A 45 -10.41 -19.74 -4.42
N ILE A 46 -10.57 -18.64 -3.70
CA ILE A 46 -10.21 -18.56 -2.28
C ILE A 46 -10.97 -19.70 -1.64
N ASP A 47 -10.25 -20.77 -1.33
CA ASP A 47 -10.83 -21.95 -0.74
C ASP A 47 -10.73 -21.77 0.76
N SER A 48 -11.87 -21.47 1.37
CA SER A 48 -12.01 -21.43 2.83
C SER A 48 -11.61 -22.76 3.49
N SER A 49 -11.49 -23.85 2.73
CA SER A 49 -10.97 -25.15 3.19
C SER A 49 -9.47 -25.34 2.98
N SER A 50 -8.76 -24.40 2.34
CA SER A 50 -7.32 -24.53 2.10
C SER A 50 -6.54 -24.52 3.42
N PRO A 51 -5.61 -25.47 3.62
CA PRO A 51 -4.76 -25.48 4.81
C PRO A 51 -3.73 -24.34 4.80
N ILE A 52 -3.41 -23.77 3.63
CA ILE A 52 -2.45 -22.68 3.49
C ILE A 52 -3.15 -21.35 3.76
N LEU A 53 -2.52 -20.49 4.56
CA LEU A 53 -3.01 -19.14 4.82
C LEU A 53 -2.96 -18.29 3.54
N GLN A 54 -4.10 -17.75 3.15
CA GLN A 54 -4.26 -16.91 1.96
C GLN A 54 -4.83 -15.55 2.37
N VAL A 55 -4.30 -14.47 1.80
CA VAL A 55 -4.81 -13.12 2.00
C VAL A 55 -6.02 -12.91 1.09
N GLU A 56 -7.20 -12.69 1.68
CA GLU A 56 -8.43 -12.39 0.95
C GLU A 56 -8.58 -10.89 0.67
N ASN A 57 -8.22 -10.07 1.66
CA ASN A 57 -8.38 -8.63 1.58
C ASN A 57 -7.31 -7.92 2.42
N VAL A 58 -6.89 -6.75 1.94
CA VAL A 58 -6.01 -5.83 2.66
C VAL A 58 -6.72 -4.50 2.80
N GLY A 59 -7.03 -4.14 4.04
CA GLY A 59 -7.74 -2.92 4.43
C GLY A 59 -6.81 -1.88 5.05
N PHE A 60 -7.18 -0.62 4.90
CA PHE A 60 -6.51 0.53 5.53
C PHE A 60 -7.55 1.55 5.96
N ASP A 61 -7.43 2.08 7.18
CA ASP A 61 -8.23 3.24 7.58
C ASP A 61 -7.60 4.52 7.06
N ARG A 62 -7.96 4.86 5.82
CA ARG A 62 -7.49 6.05 5.11
C ARG A 62 -7.71 7.36 5.87
N LYS A 63 -8.81 7.47 6.62
CA LYS A 63 -9.13 8.71 7.34
C LYS A 63 -8.24 8.84 8.56
N VAL A 64 -8.12 7.76 9.35
CA VAL A 64 -7.28 7.73 10.54
C VAL A 64 -5.81 7.91 10.16
N GLU A 65 -5.32 7.09 9.23
CA GLU A 65 -3.92 7.15 8.81
C GLU A 65 -3.59 8.45 8.07
N GLY A 66 -4.50 8.93 7.21
CA GLY A 66 -4.33 10.22 6.54
C GLY A 66 -4.20 11.38 7.52
N SER A 67 -5.02 11.39 8.58
CA SER A 67 -4.92 12.40 9.63
C SER A 67 -3.62 12.25 10.44
N ARG A 68 -3.26 11.03 10.84
CA ARG A 68 -2.01 10.75 11.61
C ARG A 68 -0.78 11.18 10.85
N HIS A 69 -0.72 10.89 9.55
CA HIS A 69 0.41 11.22 8.69
C HIS A 69 0.33 12.63 8.10
N HIS A 70 -0.71 13.42 8.39
CA HIS A 70 -0.92 14.73 7.80
C HIS A 70 -0.87 14.68 6.26
N THR A 71 -1.57 13.70 5.70
CA THR A 71 -1.69 13.39 4.27
C THR A 71 -3.15 13.38 3.80
N ASP A 72 -4.12 13.55 4.72
CA ASP A 72 -5.56 13.60 4.48
C ASP A 72 -6.00 14.62 3.40
N ARG A 73 -5.25 15.72 3.28
CA ARG A 73 -5.56 16.80 2.32
C ARG A 73 -5.13 16.48 0.89
N TYR A 74 -4.31 15.46 0.66
CA TYR A 74 -3.96 15.07 -0.70
C TYR A 74 -5.21 14.55 -1.41
N GLU A 75 -5.46 15.02 -2.62
CA GLU A 75 -6.66 14.61 -3.37
C GLU A 75 -6.71 13.09 -3.59
N VAL A 76 -5.55 12.45 -3.77
CA VAL A 76 -5.43 10.99 -3.89
C VAL A 76 -5.84 10.25 -2.61
N MET A 77 -5.80 10.91 -1.45
CA MET A 77 -6.24 10.38 -0.16
C MET A 77 -7.74 10.60 0.10
N GLN A 78 -8.45 11.32 -0.76
CA GLN A 78 -9.88 11.60 -0.59
C GLN A 78 -10.77 10.72 -1.48
N GLU A 79 -10.20 10.15 -2.55
CA GLU A 79 -10.91 9.25 -3.47
C GLU A 79 -10.89 7.79 -2.96
N GLU A 80 -12.05 7.15 -2.91
CA GLU A 80 -12.16 5.74 -2.52
C GLU A 80 -11.51 4.84 -3.59
N GLY A 81 -10.70 3.85 -3.17
CA GLY A 81 -9.98 2.97 -4.09
C GLY A 81 -8.72 3.55 -4.75
N ALA A 82 -8.37 4.81 -4.46
CA ALA A 82 -7.13 5.45 -4.91
C ALA A 82 -5.90 5.02 -4.08
N ALA A 83 -4.70 5.50 -4.44
CA ALA A 83 -3.46 5.20 -3.72
C ALA A 83 -3.40 5.84 -2.32
N LEU A 84 -2.64 5.23 -1.41
CA LEU A 84 -2.40 5.74 -0.05
C LEU A 84 -1.10 6.55 0.01
N VAL A 85 -1.06 7.52 0.91
CA VAL A 85 0.10 8.38 1.13
C VAL A 85 0.44 8.35 2.62
N PHE A 86 1.61 7.78 2.93
CA PHE A 86 2.19 7.76 4.26
C PHE A 86 3.46 8.60 4.31
N ARG A 87 3.87 8.99 5.53
CA ARG A 87 5.17 9.62 5.78
C ARG A 87 6.11 8.60 6.40
N ARG A 88 7.36 8.55 5.89
CA ARG A 88 8.42 7.70 6.44
C ARG A 88 8.74 8.03 7.91
N GLY A 89 9.28 7.06 8.64
CA GLY A 89 9.67 7.23 10.05
C GLY A 89 8.48 7.44 10.99
N GLN A 90 7.28 7.09 10.53
CA GLN A 90 6.06 7.14 11.32
C GLN A 90 5.30 5.82 11.08
N PRO A 91 4.83 5.15 12.15
CA PRO A 91 4.11 3.88 12.02
C PRO A 91 2.73 4.11 11.39
N PHE A 92 2.22 3.10 10.69
CA PHE A 92 0.86 3.03 10.13
C PHE A 92 0.30 1.62 10.32
N SER A 93 -1.02 1.49 10.38
CA SER A 93 -1.69 0.20 10.56
C SER A 93 -2.28 -0.32 9.25
N ILE A 94 -2.23 -1.64 9.07
CA ILE A 94 -2.85 -2.39 7.96
C ILE A 94 -3.73 -3.48 8.54
N VAL A 95 -4.84 -3.79 7.88
CA VAL A 95 -5.74 -4.89 8.28
C VAL A 95 -5.65 -5.98 7.22
N LEU A 96 -5.22 -7.17 7.63
CA LEU A 96 -5.16 -8.34 6.76
C LEU A 96 -6.33 -9.26 7.07
N HIS A 97 -7.14 -9.56 6.06
CA HIS A 97 -8.18 -10.59 6.12
C HIS A 97 -7.66 -11.84 5.43
N PHE A 98 -7.74 -12.96 6.13
CA PHE A 98 -7.28 -14.25 5.63
C PHE A 98 -8.44 -15.23 5.46
N ASN A 99 -8.25 -16.27 4.65
CA ASN A 99 -9.23 -17.34 4.41
C ASN A 99 -9.56 -18.19 5.64
N ARG A 100 -8.69 -18.14 6.67
CA ARG A 100 -8.89 -18.75 7.98
C ARG A 100 -8.17 -17.93 9.06
N ALA A 101 -8.40 -18.27 10.32
CA ALA A 101 -7.64 -17.68 11.42
C ALA A 101 -6.13 -17.95 11.26
N PHE A 102 -5.34 -16.90 11.50
CA PHE A 102 -3.88 -16.97 11.58
C PHE A 102 -3.46 -17.74 12.82
N ASN A 103 -2.57 -18.72 12.66
CA ASN A 103 -1.92 -19.44 13.74
C ASN A 103 -0.43 -19.05 13.80
N PRO A 104 0.03 -18.30 14.82
CA PRO A 104 1.43 -17.86 14.89
C PRO A 104 2.46 -18.99 15.03
N GLU A 105 2.05 -20.20 15.42
CA GLU A 105 2.96 -21.36 15.56
C GLU A 105 3.22 -22.07 14.22
N GLU A 106 2.26 -22.01 13.29
CA GLU A 106 2.26 -22.80 12.06
C GLU A 106 2.34 -21.93 10.79
N ASP A 107 1.87 -20.68 10.88
CA ASP A 107 1.79 -19.78 9.74
C ASP A 107 2.96 -18.79 9.71
N TYR A 108 3.56 -18.68 8.54
CA TYR A 108 4.64 -17.73 8.29
C TYR A 108 4.31 -16.86 7.08
N PHE A 109 4.37 -15.55 7.26
CA PHE A 109 4.28 -14.57 6.18
C PHE A 109 5.18 -13.37 6.45
N HIS A 110 5.44 -12.60 5.41
CA HIS A 110 6.18 -11.33 5.51
C HIS A 110 5.55 -10.30 4.58
N LEU A 111 5.65 -9.03 4.96
CA LEU A 111 5.32 -7.92 4.08
C LEU A 111 6.51 -7.66 3.14
N GLN A 112 6.26 -7.55 1.84
CA GLN A 112 7.28 -7.17 0.86
C GLN A 112 6.98 -5.79 0.29
N ALA A 113 7.91 -4.85 0.42
CA ALA A 113 7.82 -3.52 -0.19
C ALA A 113 8.89 -3.39 -1.28
N GLU A 114 8.48 -2.94 -2.48
CA GLU A 114 9.35 -2.79 -3.64
C GLU A 114 9.14 -1.45 -4.32
N PHE A 115 10.24 -0.83 -4.76
CA PHE A 115 10.23 0.48 -5.38
C PHE A 115 11.01 0.48 -6.70
N GLY A 116 10.36 0.92 -7.77
CA GLY A 116 10.96 1.03 -9.11
C GLY A 116 11.01 -0.29 -9.88
N HIS A 117 11.58 -0.25 -11.08
CA HIS A 117 11.57 -1.36 -12.05
C HIS A 117 12.54 -2.50 -11.71
N THR A 118 13.49 -2.26 -10.79
CA THR A 118 14.52 -3.24 -10.42
C THR A 118 14.77 -3.13 -8.91
N PRO A 119 13.84 -3.63 -8.09
CA PRO A 119 13.92 -3.52 -6.63
C PRO A 119 15.01 -4.45 -6.08
N LEU A 120 15.91 -3.91 -5.27
CA LEU A 120 17.08 -4.61 -4.73
C LEU A 120 17.26 -4.31 -3.24
N ILE A 121 17.46 -5.36 -2.44
CA ILE A 121 17.65 -5.25 -0.99
C ILE A 121 18.88 -4.40 -0.65
N PRO A 122 20.07 -4.63 -1.26
CA PRO A 122 21.27 -3.84 -0.94
C PRO A 122 21.16 -2.35 -1.30
N LYS A 123 20.14 -1.96 -2.07
CA LYS A 123 19.90 -0.58 -2.51
C LYS A 123 18.76 0.09 -1.76
N GLY A 124 18.13 -0.59 -0.80
CA GLY A 124 16.97 -0.07 -0.09
C GLY A 124 15.76 0.18 -1.00
N THR A 125 15.69 -0.53 -2.13
CA THR A 125 14.52 -0.49 -3.04
C THR A 125 13.69 -1.76 -2.97
N LYS A 126 14.08 -2.71 -2.11
CA LYS A 126 13.32 -3.92 -1.74
C LYS A 126 13.47 -4.18 -0.26
N TYR A 127 12.36 -4.40 0.43
CA TYR A 127 12.29 -4.78 1.84
C TYR A 127 11.43 -6.02 2.01
N LYS A 128 11.86 -6.92 2.90
CA LYS A 128 11.08 -8.09 3.34
C LYS A 128 10.99 -8.01 4.86
N LEU A 129 9.78 -7.84 5.36
CA LEU A 129 9.49 -7.55 6.76
C LEU A 129 8.72 -8.74 7.33
N PRO A 130 9.41 -9.69 7.99
CA PRO A 130 8.72 -10.77 8.68
C PRO A 130 7.88 -10.19 9.82
N LEU A 131 6.82 -10.90 10.20
CA LEU A 131 6.08 -10.57 11.40
C LEU A 131 7.00 -10.79 12.62
N SER A 132 7.25 -9.75 13.41
CA SER A 132 8.08 -9.81 14.61
C SER A 132 7.38 -9.17 15.80
N GLU A 133 7.63 -9.68 17.00
CA GLU A 133 7.12 -9.10 18.25
C GLU A 133 8.05 -8.04 18.84
N ASN A 134 9.32 -8.03 18.42
CA ASN A 134 10.35 -7.13 18.94
C ASN A 134 11.11 -6.46 17.78
N SER A 135 11.50 -5.20 18.01
CA SER A 135 12.53 -4.51 17.24
C SER A 135 13.67 -4.13 18.17
N ASP A 136 14.90 -4.40 17.73
CA ASP A 136 16.11 -4.04 18.48
C ASP A 136 16.59 -2.61 18.16
N ASN A 137 15.98 -1.95 17.15
CA ASN A 137 16.32 -0.61 16.69
C ASN A 137 15.11 0.15 16.13
N ASP A 138 14.95 1.41 16.55
CA ASP A 138 13.88 2.31 16.10
C ASP A 138 14.06 2.80 14.64
N ASP A 139 15.24 2.61 14.05
CA ASP A 139 15.58 3.07 12.69
C ASP A 139 15.34 2.00 11.59
N ASP A 140 15.01 0.77 11.98
CA ASP A 140 14.75 -0.32 11.04
C ASP A 140 13.26 -0.42 10.68
N TRP A 141 12.98 -0.95 9.50
CA TRP A 141 11.60 -1.26 9.13
C TRP A 141 11.11 -2.43 9.97
N GLU A 142 10.00 -2.23 10.67
CA GLU A 142 9.37 -3.23 11.53
C GLU A 142 7.95 -3.56 11.06
N PHE A 143 7.49 -4.78 11.38
CA PHE A 143 6.13 -5.22 11.12
C PHE A 143 5.66 -6.14 12.25
N SER A 144 4.74 -5.64 13.06
CA SER A 144 4.26 -6.29 14.27
C SER A 144 2.73 -6.31 14.32
N PRO A 145 2.12 -7.29 15.02
CA PRO A 145 0.68 -7.29 15.26
C PRO A 145 0.30 -6.12 16.16
N VAL A 146 -0.86 -5.53 15.90
CA VAL A 146 -1.43 -4.50 16.78
C VAL A 146 -2.11 -5.21 17.96
N ASN A 147 -1.63 -4.95 19.18
CA ASN A 147 -2.22 -5.45 20.43
C ASN A 147 -3.56 -4.79 20.77
#